data_AF-A0A3C0XLA1-F1
#
_entry.id   AF-A0A3C0XLA1-F1
#
_cell.length_a   1.000
_cell.length_b   1.000
_cell.length_c   1.000
_cell.angle_alpha   90.00
_cell.angle_beta   90.00
_cell.angle_gamma   90.00
#
_symmetry.space_group_name_H-M   'P 1'
#
loop_
_entity.id
_entity.type
_entity.pdbx_description
1 polymer ?
#
loop_
_entity_poly.entity_id
_entity_poly.type
_entity_poly.pdbx_seq_one_letter_code
_entity_poly.pdbx_strand_id
1 'polypeptide(L)'
;MSSRIDVSIEHRNVPEPPGKHPNTCPQCASHYRDDELEAALWVCPHCGHHFTMRARSRIATLADEGTFVEEAADLRSEDPLDFFDLRPYTERLAEAEMKTGLGEAMVIGHGAIDGNACGLAVMDFAFMGGSMGSVVGEKFSRACDGAAQRGVPLVSVTASGGARMQEGILSLMQLPKTVCAVEDLHDSGQPLISVMTHPTTAGVLASFASLGDVIVAEPGALLAFTGPRVVQQTTRE
;
A
#
# COMPACT_ATOMS: atom_id res chain seq x y z
N MET A 1 41.29 -6.39 36.52
CA MET A 1 40.57 -7.51 35.86
C MET A 1 39.38 -6.92 35.12
N SER A 2 39.48 -6.76 33.81
CA SER A 2 38.42 -6.17 32.97
C SER A 2 37.36 -7.26 32.71
N SER A 3 36.13 -7.02 33.16
CA SER A 3 34.99 -7.92 32.92
C SER A 3 34.66 -7.89 31.44
N ARG A 4 34.92 -9.00 30.73
CA ARG A 4 34.43 -9.20 29.38
C ARG A 4 32.91 -9.34 29.44
N ILE A 5 32.21 -8.45 28.73
CA ILE A 5 30.79 -8.61 28.46
C ILE A 5 30.69 -9.69 27.37
N ASP A 6 30.14 -10.85 27.71
CA ASP A 6 29.78 -11.87 26.73
C ASP A 6 28.46 -11.46 26.07
N VAL A 7 28.52 -11.19 24.77
CA VAL A 7 27.33 -11.00 23.93
C VAL A 7 27.12 -12.31 23.18
N SER A 8 26.13 -13.09 23.61
CA SER A 8 25.67 -14.28 22.89
C SER A 8 24.56 -13.88 21.90
N ILE A 9 24.82 -14.06 20.60
CA ILE A 9 23.79 -13.94 19.56
C ILE A 9 23.14 -15.31 19.40
N GLU A 10 21.90 -15.47 19.85
CA GLU A 10 21.12 -16.66 19.55
C GLU A 10 20.68 -16.64 18.08
N HIS A 11 21.35 -17.42 17.24
CA HIS A 11 20.85 -17.73 15.90
C HIS A 11 19.69 -18.70 16.04
N ARG A 12 18.46 -18.17 16.05
CA ARG A 12 17.23 -18.97 15.98
C ARG A 12 17.03 -19.49 14.55
N ASN A 13 17.92 -20.39 14.09
CA ASN A 13 17.75 -21.17 12.86
C ASN A 13 16.76 -22.33 13.13
N VAL A 14 15.54 -21.99 13.52
CA VAL A 14 14.41 -22.90 13.38
C VAL A 14 13.94 -22.73 11.94
N PRO A 15 13.94 -23.77 11.08
CA PRO A 15 13.27 -23.69 9.80
C PRO A 15 11.82 -23.31 10.09
N GLU A 16 11.41 -22.11 9.65
CA GLU A 16 10.02 -21.73 9.76
C GLU A 16 9.19 -22.84 9.09
N PRO A 17 8.10 -23.31 9.73
CA PRO A 17 7.21 -24.24 9.06
C PRO A 17 6.83 -23.62 7.71
N PRO A 18 6.75 -24.41 6.63
CA PRO A 18 6.43 -23.87 5.31
C PRO A 18 5.20 -23.00 5.46
N GLY A 19 5.36 -21.71 5.13
CA GLY A 19 4.29 -20.74 5.26
C GLY A 19 3.04 -21.29 4.57
N LYS A 20 1.86 -21.09 5.18
CA LYS A 20 0.61 -21.45 4.52
C LYS A 20 0.59 -20.78 3.14
N HIS A 21 0.17 -21.53 2.12
CA HIS A 21 0.06 -21.01 0.76
C HIS A 21 -0.75 -19.70 0.77
N PRO A 22 -0.39 -18.66 0.00
CA PRO A 22 -1.08 -17.37 0.01
C PRO A 22 -2.59 -17.47 -0.22
N ASN A 23 -3.04 -18.47 -0.99
CA ASN A 23 -4.46 -18.72 -1.28
C ASN A 23 -5.17 -19.57 -0.22
N THR A 24 -4.52 -19.89 0.89
CA THR A 24 -5.17 -20.51 2.05
C THR A 24 -5.74 -19.40 2.94
N CYS A 25 -7.06 -19.39 3.12
CA CYS A 25 -7.75 -18.42 3.95
C CYS A 25 -7.20 -18.46 5.39
N PRO A 26 -6.72 -17.34 5.95
CA PRO A 26 -6.19 -17.31 7.30
C PRO A 26 -7.29 -17.52 8.37
N GLN A 27 -8.55 -17.27 8.03
CA GLN A 27 -9.68 -17.34 8.97
C GLN A 27 -10.32 -18.74 9.04
N CYS A 28 -10.64 -19.38 7.90
CA CYS A 28 -11.31 -20.68 7.87
C CYS A 28 -10.45 -21.83 7.34
N ALA A 29 -9.21 -21.57 6.95
CA ALA A 29 -8.27 -22.53 6.37
C ALA A 29 -8.69 -23.18 5.03
N SER A 30 -9.80 -22.75 4.42
CA SER A 30 -10.16 -23.14 3.05
C SER A 30 -9.08 -22.69 2.08
N HIS A 31 -8.83 -23.48 1.04
CA HIS A 31 -7.78 -23.24 0.05
C HIS A 31 -8.39 -23.11 -1.34
N TYR A 32 -7.88 -22.17 -2.13
CA TYR A 32 -8.43 -21.80 -3.43
C TYR A 32 -7.33 -21.74 -4.48
N ARG A 33 -7.71 -21.95 -5.74
CA ARG A 33 -6.86 -21.61 -6.89
C ARG A 33 -6.94 -20.11 -7.19
N ASP A 34 -5.98 -19.58 -7.94
CA ASP A 34 -5.94 -18.16 -8.29
C ASP A 34 -7.20 -17.73 -9.07
N ASP A 35 -7.65 -18.54 -10.04
CA ASP A 35 -8.84 -18.28 -10.84
C ASP A 35 -10.14 -18.26 -10.01
N GLU A 36 -10.21 -19.08 -8.95
CA GLU A 36 -11.33 -19.07 -8.02
C GLU A 36 -11.36 -17.78 -7.18
N LEU A 37 -10.19 -17.33 -6.70
CA LEU A 37 -10.09 -16.07 -5.95
C LEU A 37 -10.36 -14.86 -6.83
N GLU A 38 -9.85 -14.83 -8.07
CA GLU A 38 -10.11 -13.76 -9.02
C GLU A 38 -11.61 -13.62 -9.33
N ALA A 39 -12.30 -14.73 -9.60
CA ALA A 39 -13.74 -14.73 -9.82
C ALA A 39 -14.54 -14.28 -8.59
N ALA A 40 -14.02 -14.55 -7.38
CA ALA A 40 -14.61 -14.12 -6.12
C ALA A 40 -14.13 -12.75 -5.64
N LEU A 41 -13.44 -11.96 -6.49
CA LEU A 41 -12.89 -10.65 -6.15
C LEU A 41 -11.98 -10.66 -4.91
N TRP A 42 -11.21 -11.75 -4.74
CA TRP A 42 -10.33 -11.99 -3.61
C TRP A 42 -11.06 -12.01 -2.26
N VAL A 43 -12.34 -12.41 -2.25
CA VAL A 43 -13.13 -12.65 -1.04
C VAL A 43 -13.34 -14.15 -0.87
N CYS A 44 -13.03 -14.68 0.32
CA CYS A 44 -13.24 -16.08 0.65
C CYS A 44 -14.74 -16.44 0.55
N PRO A 45 -15.16 -17.31 -0.40
CA PRO A 45 -16.57 -17.66 -0.55
C PRO A 45 -17.17 -18.37 0.67
N HIS A 46 -16.32 -19.01 1.49
CA HIS A 46 -16.76 -19.76 2.67
C HIS A 46 -17.02 -18.86 3.89
N CYS A 47 -16.20 -17.83 4.15
CA CYS A 47 -16.29 -17.04 5.39
C CYS A 47 -16.31 -15.52 5.20
N GLY A 48 -16.22 -15.02 3.97
CA GLY A 48 -16.22 -13.58 3.68
C GLY A 48 -14.91 -12.86 4.01
N HIS A 49 -13.82 -13.59 4.33
CA HIS A 49 -12.51 -12.97 4.54
C HIS A 49 -11.98 -12.31 3.26
N HIS A 50 -11.62 -11.03 3.34
CA HIS A 50 -10.98 -10.28 2.27
C HIS A 50 -9.48 -10.57 2.24
N PHE A 51 -9.00 -11.20 1.16
CA PHE A 51 -7.58 -11.40 0.91
C PHE A 51 -6.94 -10.10 0.40
N THR A 52 -5.62 -9.98 0.53
CA THR A 52 -4.88 -8.89 -0.11
C THR A 52 -4.95 -9.03 -1.63
N MET A 53 -5.35 -7.96 -2.32
CA MET A 53 -5.44 -7.92 -3.77
C MET A 53 -4.27 -7.09 -4.35
N ARG A 54 -3.73 -7.49 -5.50
CA ARG A 54 -2.69 -6.73 -6.22
C ARG A 54 -3.27 -5.48 -6.85
N ALA A 55 -2.45 -4.43 -7.00
CA ALA A 55 -2.92 -3.14 -7.50
C ALA A 55 -3.53 -3.24 -8.92
N ARG A 56 -2.88 -3.98 -9.83
CA ARG A 56 -3.40 -4.18 -11.19
C ARG A 56 -4.71 -4.95 -11.22
N SER A 57 -4.85 -6.00 -10.38
CA SER A 57 -6.11 -6.73 -10.23
C SER A 57 -7.21 -5.81 -9.70
N ARG A 58 -6.90 -4.99 -8.69
CA ARG A 58 -7.85 -4.01 -8.14
C ARG A 58 -8.30 -3.00 -9.19
N ILE A 59 -7.38 -2.45 -9.98
CA ILE A 59 -7.71 -1.54 -11.09
C ILE A 59 -8.62 -2.24 -12.09
N ALA A 60 -8.33 -3.47 -12.50
CA ALA A 60 -9.17 -4.22 -13.43
C ALA A 60 -10.58 -4.51 -12.90
N THR A 61 -10.76 -4.60 -11.57
CA THR A 61 -12.09 -4.77 -10.96
C THR A 61 -12.86 -3.46 -10.78
N LEU A 62 -12.17 -2.31 -10.76
CA LEU A 62 -12.78 -1.01 -10.53
C LEU A 62 -13.07 -0.29 -11.85
N ALA A 63 -12.11 -0.26 -12.76
CA ALA A 63 -12.20 0.45 -14.02
C ALA A 63 -12.97 -0.36 -15.06
N ASP A 64 -13.74 0.34 -15.89
CA ASP A 64 -14.39 -0.21 -17.07
C ASP A 64 -13.34 -0.78 -18.03
N GLU A 65 -13.64 -1.91 -18.66
CA GLU A 65 -12.73 -2.63 -19.54
C GLU A 65 -12.18 -1.73 -20.65
N GLY A 66 -10.85 -1.69 -20.79
CA GLY A 66 -10.16 -0.93 -21.83
C GLY A 66 -10.08 0.59 -21.60
N THR A 67 -10.58 1.11 -20.46
CA THR A 67 -10.56 2.56 -20.19
C THR A 67 -9.34 3.02 -19.41
N PHE A 68 -8.71 2.14 -18.63
CA PHE A 68 -7.60 2.52 -17.77
C PHE A 68 -6.32 2.82 -18.56
N VAL A 69 -5.78 4.00 -18.36
CA VAL A 69 -4.48 4.45 -18.90
C VAL A 69 -3.57 4.76 -17.73
N GLU A 70 -2.51 3.95 -17.59
CA GLU A 70 -1.51 4.10 -16.53
C GLU A 70 -0.64 5.36 -16.75
N GLU A 71 -0.35 6.08 -15.67
CA GLU A 71 0.48 7.28 -15.66
C GLU A 71 1.72 7.07 -14.78
N ALA A 72 2.85 7.72 -15.13
CA ALA A 72 4.11 7.64 -14.39
C ALA A 72 4.60 6.19 -14.13
N ALA A 73 4.36 5.29 -15.08
CA ALA A 73 4.72 3.87 -15.00
C ALA A 73 6.24 3.63 -14.96
N ASP A 74 7.04 4.61 -15.38
CA ASP A 74 8.50 4.63 -15.42
C ASP A 74 9.15 5.22 -14.16
N LEU A 75 8.39 5.86 -13.28
CA LEU A 75 8.92 6.44 -12.05
C LEU A 75 9.36 5.33 -11.08
N ARG A 76 10.59 5.45 -10.55
CA ARG A 76 11.26 4.47 -9.66
C ARG A 76 11.92 5.17 -8.49
N SER A 77 12.01 4.46 -7.36
CA SER A 77 12.68 4.95 -6.16
C SER A 77 14.20 4.87 -6.33
N GLU A 78 14.89 5.87 -5.79
CA GLU A 78 16.36 5.90 -5.68
C GLU A 78 16.77 5.70 -4.21
N ASP A 79 18.08 5.54 -3.96
CA ASP A 79 18.65 5.44 -2.62
C ASP A 79 19.45 6.71 -2.25
N PRO A 80 18.76 7.83 -1.91
CA PRO A 80 19.43 9.10 -1.63
C PRO A 80 20.19 9.12 -0.29
N LEU A 81 20.03 8.08 0.55
CA LEU A 81 20.63 8.00 1.88
C LEU A 81 21.74 6.95 1.96
N ASP A 82 22.06 6.28 0.85
CA ASP A 82 22.95 5.11 0.81
C ASP A 82 22.57 4.09 1.91
N PHE A 83 21.27 3.81 2.04
CA PHE A 83 20.72 3.09 3.19
C PHE A 83 21.14 1.61 3.19
N PHE A 84 21.63 1.16 4.33
CA PHE A 84 22.05 -0.22 4.54
C PHE A 84 21.57 -0.76 5.89
N ASP A 85 20.91 -1.93 5.86
CA ASP A 85 20.58 -2.69 7.06
C ASP A 85 21.20 -4.11 7.04
N LEU A 86 20.38 -5.16 6.96
CA LEU A 86 20.85 -6.51 6.64
C LEU A 86 21.33 -6.61 5.18
N ARG A 87 20.83 -5.72 4.31
CA ARG A 87 21.21 -5.60 2.89
C ARG A 87 20.95 -4.18 2.37
N PRO A 88 21.56 -3.78 1.24
CA PRO A 88 21.33 -2.47 0.62
C PRO A 88 19.86 -2.21 0.27
N TYR A 89 19.41 -0.95 0.34
CA TYR A 89 18.05 -0.57 -0.08
C TYR A 89 17.80 -0.88 -1.56
N THR A 90 18.78 -0.62 -2.42
CA THR A 90 18.72 -0.92 -3.86
C THR A 90 18.41 -2.39 -4.16
N GLU A 91 18.94 -3.33 -3.37
CA GLU A 91 18.62 -4.75 -3.52
C GLU A 91 17.17 -5.05 -3.12
N ARG A 92 16.64 -4.37 -2.10
CA ARG A 92 15.24 -4.54 -1.65
C ARG A 92 14.28 -4.01 -2.71
N LEU A 93 14.60 -2.89 -3.35
CA LEU A 93 13.86 -2.34 -4.48
C LEU A 93 13.84 -3.33 -5.64
N ALA A 94 15.01 -3.82 -6.08
CA ALA A 94 15.11 -4.78 -7.18
C ALA A 94 14.30 -6.07 -6.91
N GLU A 95 14.33 -6.59 -5.69
CA GLU A 95 13.50 -7.75 -5.32
C GLU A 95 12.01 -7.44 -5.37
N ALA A 96 11.59 -6.28 -4.85
CA ALA A 96 10.19 -5.86 -4.88
C ALA A 96 9.69 -5.70 -6.32
N GLU A 97 10.50 -5.08 -7.19
CA GLU A 97 10.20 -4.95 -8.62
C GLU A 97 10.06 -6.32 -9.30
N MET A 98 11.03 -7.23 -9.10
CA MET A 98 10.97 -8.58 -9.67
C MET A 98 9.76 -9.38 -9.17
N LYS A 99 9.42 -9.23 -7.88
CA LYS A 99 8.32 -9.98 -7.24
C LYS A 99 6.94 -9.47 -7.67
N THR A 100 6.82 -8.19 -7.97
CA THR A 100 5.51 -7.54 -8.21
C THR A 100 5.29 -7.17 -9.67
N GLY A 101 6.35 -7.00 -10.45
CA GLY A 101 6.30 -6.40 -11.77
C GLY A 101 5.96 -4.90 -11.75
N LEU A 102 5.96 -4.26 -10.58
CA LEU A 102 5.68 -2.84 -10.41
C LEU A 102 6.96 -2.06 -10.18
N GLY A 103 6.96 -0.79 -10.58
CA GLY A 103 8.07 0.12 -10.28
C GLY A 103 8.06 0.72 -8.88
N GLU A 104 6.92 0.71 -8.21
CA GLU A 104 6.74 1.15 -6.83
C GLU A 104 5.40 0.64 -6.28
N ALA A 105 5.20 0.76 -4.96
CA ALA A 105 3.98 0.42 -4.22
C ALA A 105 2.69 1.19 -4.58
N MET A 106 2.67 1.99 -5.65
CA MET A 106 1.46 2.67 -6.12
C MET A 106 1.41 2.68 -7.65
N VAL A 107 0.24 2.34 -8.18
CA VAL A 107 -0.12 2.48 -9.59
C VAL A 107 -1.14 3.60 -9.70
N ILE A 108 -0.91 4.54 -10.61
CA ILE A 108 -1.82 5.66 -10.84
C ILE A 108 -2.23 5.71 -12.31
N GLY A 109 -3.36 6.35 -12.58
CA GLY A 109 -3.82 6.58 -13.95
C GLY A 109 -5.20 7.19 -13.97
N HIS A 110 -5.81 7.21 -15.15
CA HIS A 110 -7.20 7.62 -15.33
C HIS A 110 -7.98 6.54 -16.09
N GLY A 111 -9.29 6.52 -15.91
CA GLY A 111 -10.20 5.59 -16.57
C GLY A 111 -11.65 6.00 -16.34
N ALA A 112 -12.57 5.05 -16.44
CA ALA A 112 -13.96 5.24 -16.07
C ALA A 112 -14.44 4.13 -15.12
N ILE A 113 -15.42 4.45 -14.28
CA ILE A 113 -16.17 3.49 -13.45
C ILE A 113 -17.65 3.69 -13.79
N ASP A 114 -18.31 2.65 -14.31
CA ASP A 114 -19.70 2.70 -14.76
C ASP A 114 -19.95 3.86 -15.74
N GLY A 115 -18.99 4.12 -16.64
CA GLY A 115 -19.01 5.20 -17.63
C GLY A 115 -18.65 6.58 -17.08
N ASN A 116 -18.37 6.73 -15.78
CA ASN A 116 -17.98 8.01 -15.18
C ASN A 116 -16.46 8.13 -15.13
N ALA A 117 -15.91 9.17 -15.76
CA ALA A 117 -14.46 9.40 -15.76
C ALA A 117 -13.93 9.66 -14.34
N CYS A 118 -12.80 9.06 -14.00
CA CYS A 118 -12.13 9.23 -12.71
C CYS A 118 -10.61 9.05 -12.81
N GLY A 119 -9.89 9.63 -11.85
CA GLY A 119 -8.52 9.23 -11.54
C GLY A 119 -8.51 8.01 -10.62
N LEU A 120 -7.49 7.15 -10.74
CA LEU A 120 -7.24 6.04 -9.84
C LEU A 120 -5.83 6.14 -9.25
N ALA A 121 -5.70 5.92 -7.95
CA ALA A 121 -4.44 5.74 -7.24
C ALA A 121 -4.52 4.49 -6.36
N VAL A 122 -3.87 3.40 -6.74
CA VAL A 122 -4.03 2.09 -6.10
C VAL A 122 -2.70 1.60 -5.57
N MET A 123 -2.63 1.38 -4.26
CA MET A 123 -1.45 0.86 -3.58
C MET A 123 -1.33 -0.67 -3.71
N ASP A 124 -0.09 -1.18 -3.69
CA ASP A 124 0.19 -2.62 -3.64
C ASP A 124 1.02 -2.97 -2.41
N PHE A 125 0.39 -3.64 -1.44
CA PHE A 125 1.04 -4.04 -0.19
C PHE A 125 2.22 -5.00 -0.40
N ALA A 126 2.19 -5.81 -1.47
CA ALA A 126 3.25 -6.76 -1.73
C ALA A 126 4.52 -6.09 -2.27
N PHE A 127 4.45 -4.85 -2.75
CA PHE A 127 5.63 -4.01 -2.95
C PHE A 127 6.09 -3.50 -1.58
N MET A 128 6.89 -4.34 -0.93
CA MET A 128 7.73 -3.89 0.17
C MET A 128 6.87 -3.32 1.34
N GLY A 129 5.73 -3.95 1.60
CA GLY A 129 4.75 -3.58 2.65
C GLY A 129 3.84 -2.41 2.28
N GLY A 130 3.80 -2.02 1.01
CA GLY A 130 3.05 -0.85 0.56
C GLY A 130 3.53 0.45 1.22
N SER A 131 4.76 0.49 1.74
CA SER A 131 5.18 1.63 2.55
C SER A 131 5.43 2.87 1.71
N MET A 132 5.04 4.02 2.24
CA MET A 132 5.10 5.28 1.52
C MET A 132 6.51 5.87 1.59
N GLY A 133 7.22 5.82 0.46
CA GLY A 133 8.44 6.58 0.17
C GLY A 133 8.18 7.72 -0.82
N SER A 134 9.25 8.35 -1.29
CA SER A 134 9.22 9.54 -2.15
C SER A 134 8.40 9.32 -3.42
N VAL A 135 8.52 8.15 -4.06
CA VAL A 135 7.77 7.86 -5.29
C VAL A 135 6.30 7.60 -5.04
N VAL A 136 5.92 6.98 -3.92
CA VAL A 136 4.50 6.83 -3.56
C VAL A 136 3.87 8.21 -3.37
N GLY A 137 4.52 9.10 -2.62
CA GLY A 137 4.03 10.47 -2.42
C GLY A 137 4.00 11.30 -3.70
N GLU A 138 5.00 11.16 -4.57
CA GLU A 138 5.02 11.79 -5.90
C GLU A 138 3.90 11.27 -6.81
N LYS A 139 3.70 9.95 -6.88
CA LYS A 139 2.63 9.36 -7.68
C LYS A 139 1.26 9.81 -7.19
N PHE A 140 1.02 9.80 -5.89
CA PHE A 140 -0.24 10.28 -5.34
C PHE A 140 -0.48 11.76 -5.67
N SER A 141 0.55 12.61 -5.51
CA SER A 141 0.47 14.03 -5.88
C SER A 141 0.11 14.21 -7.36
N ARG A 142 0.73 13.46 -8.27
CA ARG A 142 0.40 13.50 -9.70
C ARG A 142 -1.01 13.02 -10.00
N ALA A 143 -1.53 12.05 -9.24
CA ALA A 143 -2.91 11.60 -9.38
C ALA A 143 -3.91 12.69 -8.98
N CYS A 144 -3.63 13.42 -7.88
CA CYS A 144 -4.38 14.61 -7.49
C CYS A 144 -4.34 15.69 -8.58
N ASP A 145 -3.14 16.09 -9.01
CA ASP A 145 -2.96 17.11 -10.06
C ASP A 145 -3.70 16.74 -11.35
N GLY A 146 -3.57 15.48 -11.78
CA GLY A 146 -4.22 14.98 -12.98
C GLY A 146 -5.75 14.95 -12.86
N ALA A 147 -6.28 14.53 -11.71
CA ALA A 147 -7.72 14.56 -11.44
C ALA A 147 -8.29 15.98 -11.42
N ALA A 148 -7.59 16.92 -10.76
CA ALA A 148 -7.93 18.33 -10.73
C ALA A 148 -7.93 18.95 -12.13
N GLN A 149 -6.88 18.70 -12.93
CA GLN A 149 -6.77 19.21 -14.31
C GLN A 149 -7.86 18.68 -15.24
N ARG A 150 -8.26 17.42 -15.06
CA ARG A 150 -9.33 16.78 -15.84
C ARG A 150 -10.73 17.13 -15.35
N GLY A 151 -10.86 17.69 -14.16
CA GLY A 151 -12.16 17.94 -13.51
C GLY A 151 -12.91 16.65 -13.22
N VAL A 152 -12.21 15.63 -12.72
CA VAL A 152 -12.77 14.31 -12.40
C VAL A 152 -12.48 13.92 -10.94
N PRO A 153 -13.34 13.09 -10.31
CA PRO A 153 -13.06 12.55 -8.98
C PRO A 153 -11.80 11.68 -8.97
N LEU A 154 -11.11 11.64 -7.83
CA LEU A 154 -10.00 10.71 -7.58
C LEU A 154 -10.46 9.58 -6.66
N VAL A 155 -10.27 8.33 -7.07
CA VAL A 155 -10.44 7.16 -6.20
C VAL A 155 -9.08 6.65 -5.78
N SER A 156 -8.84 6.62 -4.47
CA SER A 156 -7.61 6.11 -3.86
C SER A 156 -7.90 4.79 -3.16
N VAL A 157 -7.14 3.74 -3.45
CA VAL A 157 -7.20 2.46 -2.73
C VAL A 157 -5.90 2.28 -1.96
N THR A 158 -6.00 2.26 -0.64
CA THR A 158 -4.83 2.26 0.25
C THR A 158 -4.59 0.89 0.85
N ALA A 159 -3.31 0.50 0.87
CA ALA A 159 -2.79 -0.72 1.47
C ALA A 159 -1.33 -0.46 1.87
N SER A 160 -1.08 -0.16 3.13
CA SER A 160 0.24 0.24 3.63
C SER A 160 0.50 -0.16 5.07
N GLY A 161 1.71 -0.67 5.31
CA GLY A 161 2.27 -0.88 6.64
C GLY A 161 2.88 0.40 7.28
N GLY A 162 2.95 1.52 6.56
CA GLY A 162 3.46 2.79 7.09
C GLY A 162 4.45 3.52 6.17
N ALA A 163 5.40 4.25 6.74
CA ALA A 163 6.41 5.00 5.99
C ALA A 163 7.61 4.12 5.58
N ARG A 164 8.23 4.40 4.42
CA ARG A 164 9.42 3.70 3.92
C ARG A 164 10.64 4.11 4.73
N MET A 165 11.00 3.34 5.75
CA MET A 165 12.10 3.67 6.67
C MET A 165 13.44 3.90 5.96
N GLN A 166 13.65 3.21 4.83
CA GLN A 166 14.88 3.29 4.04
C GLN A 166 15.16 4.70 3.50
N GLU A 167 14.11 5.51 3.28
CA GLU A 167 14.25 6.90 2.83
C GLU A 167 14.12 7.92 3.98
N GLY A 168 13.99 7.45 5.23
CA GLY A 168 14.04 8.27 6.44
C GLY A 168 13.10 9.47 6.43
N ILE A 169 13.68 10.68 6.56
CA ILE A 169 12.94 11.93 6.60
C ILE A 169 12.17 12.20 5.30
N LEU A 170 12.65 11.71 4.15
CA LEU A 170 11.96 11.91 2.87
C LEU A 170 10.59 11.23 2.87
N SER A 171 10.50 10.03 3.44
CA SER A 171 9.23 9.32 3.65
C SER A 171 8.28 10.06 4.58
N LEU A 172 8.81 10.65 5.66
CA LEU A 172 8.00 11.45 6.58
C LEU A 172 7.43 12.69 5.87
N MET A 173 8.23 13.34 5.02
CA MET A 173 7.81 14.52 4.27
C MET A 173 6.74 14.21 3.19
N GLN A 174 6.51 12.93 2.85
CA GLN A 174 5.41 12.57 1.98
C GLN A 174 4.04 12.76 2.65
N LEU A 175 3.96 12.75 3.99
CA LEU A 175 2.72 13.05 4.70
C LEU A 175 2.22 14.47 4.36
N PRO A 176 2.95 15.56 4.70
CA PRO A 176 2.48 16.90 4.36
C PRO A 176 2.38 17.13 2.85
N LYS A 177 3.26 16.54 2.03
CA LYS A 177 3.14 16.65 0.56
C LYS A 177 1.79 16.13 0.05
N THR A 178 1.40 14.93 0.47
CA THR A 178 0.14 14.31 0.03
C THR A 178 -1.07 15.02 0.63
N VAL A 179 -0.97 15.56 1.84
CA VAL A 179 -2.01 16.44 2.43
C VAL A 179 -2.23 17.67 1.56
N CYS A 180 -1.17 18.41 1.19
CA CYS A 180 -1.30 19.58 0.32
C CYS A 180 -1.89 19.21 -1.05
N ALA A 181 -1.49 18.07 -1.63
CA ALA A 181 -2.05 17.61 -2.90
C ALA A 181 -3.57 17.30 -2.81
N VAL A 182 -4.05 16.81 -1.67
CA VAL A 182 -5.49 16.64 -1.44
C VAL A 182 -6.19 18.00 -1.27
N GLU A 183 -5.58 18.95 -0.58
CA GLU A 183 -6.11 20.32 -0.47
C GLU A 183 -6.25 20.97 -1.85
N ASP A 184 -5.22 20.89 -2.70
CA ASP A 184 -5.26 21.41 -4.07
C ASP A 184 -6.34 20.72 -4.93
N LEU A 185 -6.56 19.41 -4.74
CA LEU A 185 -7.64 18.67 -5.39
C LEU A 185 -9.01 19.20 -4.95
N HIS A 186 -9.22 19.41 -3.65
CA HIS A 186 -10.48 19.94 -3.13
C HIS A 186 -10.72 21.39 -3.56
N ASP A 187 -9.69 22.23 -3.62
CA ASP A 187 -9.78 23.62 -4.09
C ASP A 187 -10.16 23.68 -5.58
N SER A 188 -9.84 22.65 -6.36
CA SER A 188 -10.32 22.48 -7.75
C SER A 188 -11.77 22.01 -7.86
N GLY A 189 -12.43 21.72 -6.73
CA GLY A 189 -13.80 21.24 -6.65
C GLY A 189 -13.98 19.75 -6.95
N GLN A 190 -12.89 18.97 -7.00
CA GLN A 190 -12.95 17.53 -7.26
C GLN A 190 -12.88 16.72 -5.96
N PRO A 191 -13.71 15.68 -5.79
CA PRO A 191 -13.72 14.90 -4.56
C PRO A 191 -12.66 13.79 -4.57
N LEU A 192 -12.20 13.42 -3.38
CA LEU A 192 -11.40 12.25 -3.10
C LEU A 192 -12.27 11.15 -2.45
N ILE A 193 -12.34 9.99 -3.10
CA ILE A 193 -12.94 8.77 -2.55
C ILE A 193 -11.81 7.88 -2.06
N SER A 194 -11.73 7.65 -0.75
CA SER A 194 -10.69 6.82 -0.13
C SER A 194 -11.24 5.43 0.24
N VAL A 195 -10.69 4.40 -0.36
CA VAL A 195 -10.98 2.99 -0.07
C VAL A 195 -9.81 2.41 0.73
N MET A 196 -10.04 2.14 2.02
CA MET A 196 -9.06 1.58 2.93
C MET A 196 -9.14 0.05 2.97
N THR A 197 -8.07 -0.62 2.58
CA THR A 197 -7.99 -2.09 2.54
C THR A 197 -7.08 -2.63 3.64
N HIS A 198 -7.02 -3.95 3.80
CA HIS A 198 -6.14 -4.56 4.80
C HIS A 198 -4.67 -4.60 4.33
N PRO A 199 -3.71 -4.07 5.10
CA PRO A 199 -3.83 -3.08 6.17
C PRO A 199 -3.64 -1.64 5.66
N THR A 200 -4.19 -0.63 6.34
CA THR A 200 -3.84 0.78 6.13
C THR A 200 -3.44 1.40 7.47
N THR A 201 -2.13 1.58 7.67
CA THR A 201 -1.59 1.98 8.98
C THR A 201 -0.64 3.18 8.93
N ALA A 202 -0.35 3.73 10.10
CA ALA A 202 0.67 4.75 10.36
C ALA A 202 0.56 5.96 9.42
N GLY A 203 1.65 6.30 8.71
CA GLY A 203 1.77 7.54 7.95
C GLY A 203 0.72 7.70 6.84
N VAL A 204 0.36 6.61 6.15
CA VAL A 204 -0.67 6.66 5.10
C VAL A 204 -2.05 6.92 5.71
N LEU A 205 -2.39 6.21 6.80
CA LEU A 205 -3.64 6.46 7.53
C LEU A 205 -3.71 7.90 8.07
N ALA A 206 -2.61 8.42 8.62
CA ALA A 206 -2.52 9.77 9.17
C ALA A 206 -2.33 10.88 8.12
N SER A 207 -2.45 10.56 6.83
CA SER A 207 -2.37 11.52 5.73
C SER A 207 -3.54 11.29 4.77
N PHE A 208 -3.28 11.22 3.47
CA PHE A 208 -4.28 11.26 2.41
C PHE A 208 -5.37 10.19 2.51
N ALA A 209 -5.10 9.04 3.14
CA ALA A 209 -6.12 8.00 3.29
C ALA A 209 -7.33 8.49 4.11
N SER A 210 -7.13 9.35 5.12
CA SER A 210 -8.20 9.84 6.01
C SER A 210 -8.76 11.20 5.58
N LEU A 211 -8.36 11.72 4.43
CA LEU A 211 -8.78 13.02 3.91
C LEU A 211 -9.82 12.94 2.78
N GLY A 212 -10.33 11.73 2.48
CA GLY A 212 -11.38 11.59 1.47
C GLY A 212 -12.71 12.20 1.90
N ASP A 213 -13.43 12.82 0.97
CA ASP A 213 -14.82 13.23 1.15
C ASP A 213 -15.72 12.02 1.46
N VAL A 214 -15.39 10.88 0.87
CA VAL A 214 -16.00 9.58 1.18
C VAL A 214 -14.91 8.61 1.56
N ILE A 215 -15.04 8.00 2.74
CA ILE A 215 -14.13 6.99 3.23
C ILE A 215 -14.88 5.67 3.35
N VAL A 216 -14.39 4.65 2.66
CA VAL A 216 -14.92 3.28 2.68
C VAL A 216 -13.83 2.35 3.19
N ALA A 217 -14.18 1.39 4.05
CA ALA A 217 -13.25 0.37 4.53
C ALA A 217 -13.75 -1.03 4.15
N GLU A 218 -12.83 -1.91 3.76
CA GLU A 218 -13.17 -3.31 3.54
C GLU A 218 -13.40 -4.05 4.87
N PRO A 219 -14.35 -5.01 4.93
CA PRO A 219 -14.60 -5.83 6.10
C PRO A 219 -13.32 -6.49 6.66
N GLY A 220 -13.04 -6.25 7.95
CA GLY A 220 -11.89 -6.82 8.64
C GLY A 220 -10.54 -6.14 8.32
N ALA A 221 -10.54 -5.02 7.59
CA ALA A 221 -9.34 -4.23 7.36
C ALA A 221 -8.73 -3.73 8.68
N LEU A 222 -7.41 -3.86 8.81
CA LEU A 222 -6.67 -3.31 9.93
C LEU A 222 -6.36 -1.84 9.65
N LEU A 223 -7.07 -0.95 10.33
CA LEU A 223 -6.89 0.50 10.24
C LEU A 223 -6.38 1.02 11.59
N ALA A 224 -5.10 1.36 11.66
CA ALA A 224 -4.50 1.80 12.91
C ALA A 224 -3.30 2.73 12.69
N PHE A 225 -3.20 3.81 13.47
CA PHE A 225 -2.01 4.67 13.43
C PHE A 225 -0.77 3.90 13.93
N THR A 226 -0.93 3.17 15.04
CA THR A 226 0.12 2.36 15.64
C THR A 226 -0.26 0.88 15.53
N GLY A 227 0.66 0.04 15.05
CA GLY A 227 0.40 -1.39 14.91
C GLY A 227 0.07 -2.06 16.27
N PRO A 228 -0.81 -3.09 16.28
CA PRO A 228 -1.33 -3.69 17.51
C PRO A 228 -0.23 -4.24 18.43
N ARG A 229 0.86 -4.75 17.84
CA ARG A 229 2.03 -5.23 18.59
C ARG A 229 2.67 -4.13 19.44
N VAL A 230 2.78 -2.91 18.91
CA VAL A 230 3.39 -1.78 19.61
C VAL A 230 2.45 -1.25 20.69
N VAL A 231 1.14 -1.23 20.41
CA VAL A 231 0.12 -0.89 21.41
C VAL A 231 0.24 -1.84 22.60
N GLN A 232 0.20 -3.16 22.36
CA GLN A 232 0.26 -4.18 23.41
C GLN A 232 1.54 -4.09 24.25
N GLN A 233 2.69 -3.82 23.63
CA GLN A 233 3.95 -3.64 24.36
C GLN A 233 3.97 -2.39 25.24
N THR A 234 3.24 -1.34 24.85
CA THR A 234 3.24 -0.04 25.52
C THR A 234 2.19 0.04 26.62
N THR A 235 0.97 -0.44 26.35
CA THR A 235 -0.16 -0.41 27.28
C THR A 235 -0.22 -1.63 28.19
N ARG A 236 0.47 -2.72 27.83
CA ARG A 236 0.41 -4.04 28.49
C ARG A 236 -0.98 -4.70 28.44
N GLU A 237 -1.79 -4.32 27.45
CA GLU A 237 -3.08 -4.91 27.08
C GLU A 237 -2.90 -5.70 25.77
#